data_AF-A0A6G0FHH3-F1
#
_entry.id   AF-A0A6G0FHH3-F1
#
_cell.length_a   1.000
_cell.length_b   1.000
_cell.length_c   1.000
_cell.angle_alpha   90.00
_cell.angle_beta   90.00
_cell.angle_gamma   90.00
#
_symmetry.space_group_name_H-M   'P 1'
#
loop_
_entity.id
_entity.type
_entity.pdbx_description
1 polymer ?
#
loop_
_entity_poly.entity_id
_entity_poly.type
_entity_poly.pdbx_seq_one_letter_code
_entity_poly.pdbx_strand_id
1 'polypeptide(L)' 'MTNEPSRPHAEPLTDSHRARIQFARQELEAARAADLAGLAPAGLIFQIERLRTRLDDILSLVEEVIPE' A
#
# COMPACT_ATOMS: atom_id res chain seq x y z
N MET A 1 -13.01 -28.46 26.01
CA MET A 1 -11.73 -28.17 25.33
C MET A 1 -12.04 -27.20 24.21
N THR A 2 -11.69 -25.94 24.38
CA THR A 2 -11.97 -24.87 23.43
C THR A 2 -10.96 -24.98 22.29
N ASN A 3 -11.40 -25.33 21.09
CA ASN A 3 -10.56 -25.26 19.90
C ASN A 3 -10.32 -23.77 19.60
N GLU A 4 -9.17 -23.23 20.00
CA GLU A 4 -8.68 -21.97 19.44
C GLU A 4 -8.45 -22.20 17.93
N PRO A 5 -9.02 -21.37 17.04
CA PRO A 5 -8.66 -21.44 15.64
C PRO A 5 -7.17 -21.08 15.53
N SER A 6 -6.36 -22.06 15.12
CA SER A 6 -4.97 -21.84 14.74
C SER A 6 -4.93 -20.68 13.76
N ARG A 7 -4.44 -19.51 14.18
CA ARG A 7 -4.19 -18.41 13.24
C ARG A 7 -3.26 -18.98 12.17
N PRO A 8 -3.61 -18.88 10.87
CA PRO A 8 -2.65 -19.23 9.83
C PRO A 8 -1.38 -18.44 10.15
N HIS A 9 -0.26 -19.16 10.27
CA HIS A 9 1.03 -18.52 10.42
C HIS A 9 1.25 -17.76 9.13
N ALA A 10 1.00 -16.44 9.15
CA ALA A 10 1.30 -15.57 8.02
C ALA A 10 2.79 -15.77 7.71
N GLU A 11 3.09 -16.22 6.49
CA GLU A 11 4.47 -16.40 6.10
C GLU A 11 5.23 -15.07 6.30
N PRO A 12 6.49 -15.12 6.75
CA PRO A 12 7.28 -13.91 6.88
C PRO A 12 7.31 -13.16 5.54
N LEU A 13 7.09 -11.84 5.57
CA LEU A 13 7.17 -11.01 4.38
C LEU A 13 8.51 -11.26 3.66
N THR A 14 8.46 -11.34 2.33
CA THR A 14 9.66 -11.39 1.51
C THR A 14 10.35 -10.03 1.47
N ASP A 15 11.60 -9.98 0.97
CA ASP A 15 12.28 -8.70 0.73
C ASP A 15 11.54 -7.84 -0.30
N SER A 16 10.93 -8.47 -1.30
CA SER A 16 10.08 -7.78 -2.30
C SER A 16 8.85 -7.14 -1.63
N HIS A 17 8.17 -7.87 -0.74
CA HIS A 17 7.05 -7.34 0.04
C HIS A 17 7.46 -6.14 0.90
N ARG A 18 8.59 -6.25 1.60
CA ARG A 18 9.14 -5.14 2.41
C ARG A 18 9.45 -3.91 1.54
N ALA A 19 10.05 -4.11 0.38
CA ALA A 19 10.37 -3.03 -0.55
C ALA A 19 9.10 -2.31 -1.05
N ARG A 20 8.05 -3.06 -1.42
CA ARG A 20 6.74 -2.51 -1.82
C ARG A 20 6.10 -1.69 -0.71
N ILE A 21 6.11 -2.19 0.53
CA ILE A 21 5.59 -1.47 1.70
C ILE A 21 6.38 -0.18 1.94
N GLN A 22 7.71 -0.24 1.89
CA GLN A 22 8.56 0.92 2.09
C GLN A 22 8.30 1.99 1.02
N PHE A 23 8.21 1.57 -0.24
CA PHE A 23 7.90 2.47 -1.34
C PHE A 23 6.53 3.12 -1.17
N ALA A 24 5.49 2.35 -0.85
CA ALA A 24 4.14 2.89 -0.60
C ALA A 24 4.12 3.90 0.57
N ARG A 25 4.91 3.67 1.63
CA ARG A 25 5.04 4.62 2.74
C ARG A 25 5.68 5.94 2.30
N GLN A 26 6.75 5.87 1.51
CA GLN A 26 7.41 7.07 0.98
C GLN A 26 6.49 7.86 0.06
N GLU A 27 5.74 7.16 -0.78
CA GLU A 27 4.78 7.76 -1.71
C GLU A 27 3.63 8.45 -0.98
N LEU A 28 3.11 7.82 0.09
CA LEU A 28 2.08 8.42 0.95
C LEU A 28 2.61 9.67 1.67
N GLU A 29 3.84 9.62 2.18
CA GLU A 29 4.45 10.78 2.83
C GLU A 29 4.63 11.95 1.86
N ALA A 30 5.11 11.66 0.65
CA ALA A 30 5.24 12.67 -0.40
C ALA A 30 3.88 13.27 -0.80
N ALA A 31 2.82 12.46 -0.87
CA ALA A 31 1.47 12.95 -1.15
C ALA A 31 0.92 13.83 -0.03
N ARG A 32 1.21 13.49 1.24
CA ARG A 32 0.82 14.28 2.42
C ARG A 32 1.55 15.61 2.52
N ALA A 33 2.81 15.64 2.10
CA ALA A 33 3.62 16.85 2.09
C ALA A 33 3.31 17.79 0.90
N ALA A 34 2.53 17.32 -0.08
CA ALA A 34 2.21 18.12 -1.26
C ALA A 34 1.23 19.27 -0.91
N ASP A 35 1.58 20.50 -1.31
CA ASP A 35 0.65 21.63 -1.28
C ASP A 35 -0.38 21.50 -2.41
N LEU A 36 -1.50 20.84 -2.10
CA LEU A 36 -2.57 20.60 -3.07
C LEU A 36 -3.24 21.90 -3.55
N ALA A 37 -3.24 22.96 -2.73
CA ALA A 37 -3.87 24.23 -3.11
C ALA A 37 -3.03 24.99 -4.16
N GLY A 38 -1.71 24.77 -4.17
CA GLY A 38 -0.79 25.33 -5.15
C GLY A 38 -0.72 24.54 -6.48
N LEU A 39 -1.33 23.37 -6.58
CA LEU A 39 -1.26 22.55 -7.78
C LEU A 39 -2.27 23.00 -8.85
N ALA A 40 -1.82 23.05 -10.10
CA ALA A 40 -2.71 23.13 -11.24
C ALA A 40 -3.57 21.85 -11.34
N PRO A 41 -4.75 21.90 -11.99
CA PRO A 41 -5.63 20.74 -12.12
C PRO A 41 -4.95 19.48 -12.66
N ALA A 42 -4.04 19.62 -13.63
CA ALA A 42 -3.26 18.49 -14.16
C ALA A 42 -2.34 17.86 -13.09
N GLY A 43 -1.77 18.68 -12.20
CA GLY A 43 -0.96 18.20 -11.07
C GLY A 43 -1.80 17.44 -10.04
N LEU A 44 -3.03 17.90 -9.79
CA LEU A 44 -3.97 17.18 -8.92
C LEU A 44 -4.37 15.82 -9.52
N ILE A 45 -4.68 15.77 -10.82
CA ILE A 45 -4.98 14.51 -11.52
C ILE A 45 -3.81 13.55 -11.40
N PHE A 46 -2.58 14.01 -11.63
CA PHE A 46 -1.39 13.19 -11.49
C PHE A 46 -1.24 12.62 -10.08
N GLN A 47 -1.44 13.43 -9.03
CA GLN A 47 -1.36 12.95 -7.65
C GLN A 47 -2.43 11.89 -7.35
N ILE A 48 -3.65 12.06 -7.87
CA ILE A 48 -4.73 11.07 -7.71
C ILE A 48 -4.38 9.76 -8.42
N GLU A 49 -3.94 9.81 -9.68
CA GLU A 49 -3.59 8.61 -10.45
C GLU A 49 -2.44 7.83 -9.80
N ARG A 50 -1.42 8.56 -9.34
CA ARG A 50 -0.31 7.98 -8.58
C ARG A 50 -0.81 7.24 -7.32
N LEU A 51 -1.68 7.87 -6.53
CA LEU A 51 -2.26 7.25 -5.34
C LEU A 51 -3.12 6.02 -5.68
N ARG A 52 -3.89 6.06 -6.78
CA ARG A 52 -4.67 4.91 -7.27
C ARG A 52 -3.77 3.72 -7.57
N THR A 53 -2.70 3.93 -8.35
CA THR A 53 -1.74 2.86 -8.67
C THR A 53 -1.10 2.28 -7.40
N ARG A 54 -0.82 3.11 -6.39
CA ARG A 54 -0.27 2.62 -5.11
C ARG A 54 -1.28 1.83 -4.29
N LEU A 55 -2.56 2.21 -4.32
CA LEU A 55 -3.62 1.44 -3.67
C LEU A 55 -3.76 0.06 -4.32
N ASP A 56 -3.78 0.00 -5.65
CA ASP A 56 -3.85 -1.26 -6.39
C ASP A 56 -2.67 -2.19 -6.06
N ASP A 57 -1.45 -1.65 -6.02
CA ASP A 57 -0.24 -2.39 -5.65
C ASP A 57 -0.31 -2.95 -4.21
N ILE A 58 -0.84 -2.17 -3.26
CA ILE A 58 -1.01 -2.63 -1.87
C ILE A 58 -2.13 -3.68 -1.73
N LEU A 59 -3.23 -3.54 -2.47
CA LEU A 59 -4.28 -4.57 -2.49
C LEU A 59 -3.74 -5.90 -3.04
N SER A 60 -3.01 -5.85 -4.15
CA SER A 60 -2.31 -7.01 -4.70
C SER A 60 -1.32 -7.62 -3.69
N LEU A 61 -0.59 -6.80 -2.94
CA LEU A 61 0.30 -7.28 -1.89
C LEU A 61 -0.47 -8.00 -0.76
N VAL A 62 -1.65 -7.51 -0.37
CA VAL A 62 -2.48 -8.17 0.65
C VAL A 62 -2.94 -9.53 0.16
N GLU A 63 -3.38 -9.63 -1.10
CA GLU A 63 -3.79 -10.90 -1.73
C GLU A 63 -2.63 -11.91 -1.79
N GLU A 64 -1.39 -11.45 -2.00
CA GLU A 64 -0.20 -12.30 -1.97
C GLU A 64 0.14 -12.85 -0.58
N VAL A 65 -0.06 -12.04 0.46
CA VAL A 65 0.32 -12.39 1.85
C VAL A 65 -0.80 -13.12 2.58
N ILE A 66 -2.04 -12.88 2.17
CA ILE A 66 -3.26 -13.48 2.70
C ILE A 66 -4.04 -14.09 1.53
N PRO A 67 -3.57 -15.23 0.98
CA PRO A 67 -4.34 -15.94 -0.04
C PRO A 67 -5.64 -16.49 0.57
N GLU A 68 -6.75 -16.39 -0.17
CA GLU A 68 -8.06 -16.96 0.21
C GLU A 68 -8.01 -18.49 0.38
#